data_AF-A0A6A4B1P3-F1
#
_entry.id   AF-A0A6A4B1P3-F1
#
_cell.length_a   1.000
_cell.length_b   1.000
_cell.length_c   1.000
_cell.angle_alpha   90.00
_cell.angle_beta   90.00
_cell.angle_gamma   90.00
#
_symmetry.space_group_name_H-M   'P 1'
#
loop_
_entity.id
_entity.type
_entity.pdbx_description
1 polymer ?
#
loop_
_entity_poly.entity_id
_entity_poly.type
_entity_poly.pdbx_seq_one_letter_code
_entity_poly.pdbx_strand_id
1 'polypeptide(L)'
;AVWMSLQVDLQGNYTIERFNRLSDYSQRVSVKRLVFISLVTPLPCIVLSILKEVPPLKPIEAGVVENWVFFIRAWIVSAIVGGSIPVMVHQDIPRLTMTAPQVVFVALLGGAVAMILIGVACAFTFFPWPFGVLIVGLPLMCVEAFCHIRLVDHQLQVDGALWTDIKSALASIHCLVWLTFIYPLYIYGFVSLSGTGQVLFVAVLPIMKLIAKNWMNFTLSGRDEIKPEMIVFVVEVFNSLYISSALQSTSSWASTATVMASDLAGFWVSMVDITEALSEITRLMKKIPRRHPLAKESFVQIAGIILAANKAIRNNQNTGRAFSDSLKNTKKQRSTNKPPLKAGPTIACIYPEVKTAQATYIHTETPKRKLFQGSPVVPVFVPRNQGGEAKKTEKSNTATTMTNPDIVAIFSREERTLFIHKSMHVLFITEYVILFEYIEVMMPLVYCLFRVALFHLPNRIYFSTMAGLSSSQLLSSTLTVLAYSSLEFVSFVIAVAVMKGALGFNPLRQLAFVLDTQAGRIQTKLIVILLYVTQMPLAHLGADFSFKFAWIPGNQTTNS
;
A
#
# COMPACT_ATOMS: atom_id res chain seq x y z
N ALA A 1 -23.92 -9.51 -10.45
CA ALA A 1 -23.33 -10.39 -9.41
C ALA A 1 -21.86 -10.71 -9.69
N VAL A 2 -21.52 -11.44 -10.77
CA VAL A 2 -20.12 -11.82 -11.08
C VAL A 2 -19.19 -10.62 -11.30
N TRP A 3 -19.66 -9.59 -12.01
CA TRP A 3 -18.90 -8.35 -12.23
C TRP A 3 -18.58 -7.59 -10.94
N MET A 4 -19.57 -7.40 -10.05
CA MET A 4 -19.37 -6.78 -8.73
C MET A 4 -18.45 -7.61 -7.82
N SER A 5 -18.46 -8.94 -7.94
CA SER A 5 -17.51 -9.80 -7.19
C SER A 5 -16.08 -9.76 -7.72
N LEU A 6 -15.86 -9.23 -8.93
CA LEU A 6 -14.54 -9.03 -9.52
C LEU A 6 -13.96 -7.63 -9.24
N GLN A 7 -14.81 -6.67 -8.83
CA GLN A 7 -14.39 -5.33 -8.44
C GLN A 7 -13.81 -5.34 -7.03
N VAL A 8 -12.49 -5.48 -6.96
CA VAL A 8 -11.70 -5.44 -5.74
C VAL A 8 -11.89 -4.13 -4.97
N ASP A 9 -12.14 -3.04 -5.69
CA ASP A 9 -12.28 -1.68 -5.19
C ASP A 9 -13.47 -1.54 -4.21
N LEU A 10 -14.41 -2.51 -4.24
CA LEU A 10 -15.59 -2.57 -3.38
C LEU A 10 -15.44 -3.53 -2.19
N GLN A 11 -14.31 -4.25 -2.06
CA GLN A 11 -14.14 -5.38 -1.14
C GLN A 11 -13.25 -5.07 0.08
N GLY A 12 -13.66 -4.08 0.87
CA GLY A 12 -13.02 -3.79 2.15
C GLY A 12 -13.76 -2.73 2.96
N ASN A 13 -13.39 -2.57 4.23
CA ASN A 13 -13.94 -1.53 5.10
C ASN A 13 -12.84 -0.82 5.87
N TYR A 14 -13.04 0.48 6.10
CA TYR A 14 -12.25 1.20 7.11
C TYR A 14 -12.49 0.62 8.50
N THR A 15 -11.42 0.54 9.30
CA THR A 15 -11.54 0.30 10.73
C THR A 15 -11.92 1.60 11.46
N ILE A 16 -12.53 1.44 12.63
CA ILE A 16 -12.87 2.57 13.50
C ILE A 16 -11.62 3.36 13.90
N GLU A 17 -10.49 2.68 14.08
CA GLU A 17 -9.22 3.32 14.41
C GLU A 17 -8.71 4.20 13.26
N ARG A 18 -8.67 3.67 12.04
CA ARG A 18 -8.27 4.42 10.85
C ARG A 18 -9.20 5.60 10.60
N PHE A 19 -10.50 5.43 10.80
CA PHE A 19 -11.48 6.50 10.72
C PHE A 19 -11.17 7.66 11.68
N ASN A 20 -10.92 7.37 12.96
CA ASN A 20 -10.60 8.41 13.94
C ASN A 20 -9.31 9.15 13.56
N ARG A 21 -8.28 8.41 13.12
CA ARG A 21 -7.02 9.00 12.63
C ARG A 21 -7.24 9.91 11.43
N LEU A 22 -8.06 9.50 10.46
CA LEU A 22 -8.41 10.30 9.29
C LEU A 22 -9.17 11.57 9.70
N SER A 23 -10.14 11.46 10.62
CA SER A 23 -10.90 12.60 11.13
C SER A 23 -9.98 13.63 11.79
N ASP A 24 -9.11 13.20 12.71
CA ASP A 24 -8.17 14.07 13.40
C ASP A 24 -7.13 14.68 12.46
N TYR A 25 -6.67 13.92 11.46
CA TYR A 25 -5.74 14.43 10.45
C TYR A 25 -6.41 15.48 9.56
N SER A 26 -7.64 15.20 9.11
CA SER A 26 -8.40 16.07 8.21
C SER A 26 -8.70 17.42 8.83
N GLN A 27 -8.86 17.52 10.15
CA GLN A 27 -9.04 18.81 10.83
C GLN A 27 -7.76 19.65 10.94
N ARG A 28 -6.58 18.99 10.97
CA ARG A 28 -5.28 19.65 11.23
C ARG A 28 -4.52 20.04 9.96
N VAL A 29 -4.70 19.29 8.87
CA VAL A 29 -3.91 19.50 7.65
C VAL A 29 -4.32 20.77 6.91
N SER A 30 -3.34 21.56 6.46
CA SER A 30 -3.57 22.74 5.62
C SER A 30 -3.54 22.37 4.14
N VAL A 31 -4.19 23.17 3.28
CA VAL A 31 -4.18 22.96 1.82
C VAL A 31 -2.76 23.04 1.25
N LYS A 32 -1.91 23.94 1.80
CA LYS A 32 -0.50 24.06 1.40
C LYS A 32 0.28 22.77 1.67
N ARG A 33 0.10 22.19 2.86
CA ARG A 33 0.76 20.93 3.24
C ARG A 33 0.31 19.77 2.36
N LEU A 34 -0.98 19.72 2.03
CA LEU A 34 -1.54 18.72 1.12
C LEU A 34 -0.89 18.78 -0.26
N VAL A 35 -0.87 19.95 -0.90
CA VAL A 35 -0.24 20.13 -2.23
C VAL A 35 1.25 19.77 -2.16
N PHE A 36 1.95 20.20 -1.11
CA PHE A 36 3.35 19.87 -0.91
C PHE A 36 3.59 18.36 -0.83
N ILE A 37 2.82 17.63 -0.01
CA ILE A 37 2.97 16.17 0.13
C ILE A 37 2.70 15.46 -1.20
N SER A 38 1.65 15.84 -1.92
CA SER A 38 1.33 15.27 -3.24
C SER A 38 2.47 15.48 -4.26
N LEU A 39 3.07 16.67 -4.32
CA LEU A 39 4.16 16.93 -5.28
C LEU A 39 5.50 16.32 -4.86
N VAL A 40 5.77 16.22 -3.55
CA VAL A 40 7.06 15.71 -3.05
C VAL A 40 7.10 14.18 -3.04
N THR A 41 5.97 13.51 -2.92
CA THR A 41 5.90 12.04 -2.86
C THR A 41 6.70 11.36 -3.98
N PRO A 42 6.57 11.69 -5.27
CA PRO A 42 7.36 11.00 -6.30
C PRO A 42 8.82 11.48 -6.45
N LEU A 43 9.24 12.57 -5.79
CA LEU A 43 10.57 13.15 -6.04
C LEU A 43 11.74 12.23 -5.64
N PRO A 44 11.74 11.55 -4.47
CA PRO A 44 12.87 10.71 -4.08
C PRO A 44 13.13 9.57 -5.07
N CYS A 45 12.07 8.91 -5.58
CA CYS A 45 12.24 7.82 -6.54
C CYS A 45 12.75 8.32 -7.91
N ILE A 46 12.31 9.50 -8.37
CA ILE A 46 12.83 10.15 -9.59
C ILE A 46 14.31 10.46 -9.43
N VAL A 47 14.69 11.10 -8.31
CA VAL A 47 16.09 11.50 -8.06
C VAL A 47 16.99 10.27 -8.07
N LEU A 48 16.61 9.19 -7.39
CA LEU A 48 17.37 7.94 -7.41
C LEU A 48 17.43 7.31 -8.81
N SER A 49 16.33 7.36 -9.55
CA SER A 49 16.26 6.84 -10.93
C SER A 49 17.11 7.64 -11.91
N ILE A 50 17.32 8.95 -11.71
CA ILE A 50 18.23 9.76 -12.53
C ILE A 50 19.67 9.56 -12.06
N LEU A 51 19.91 9.55 -10.74
CA LEU A 51 21.24 9.44 -10.16
C LEU A 51 21.96 8.16 -10.58
N LYS A 52 21.24 7.03 -10.70
CA LYS A 52 21.82 5.77 -11.20
C LYS A 52 22.31 5.86 -12.65
N GLU A 53 21.82 6.82 -13.44
CA GLU A 53 22.18 6.99 -14.86
C GLU A 53 23.37 7.93 -15.07
N VAL A 54 23.86 8.58 -14.02
CA VAL A 54 24.99 9.52 -14.09
C VAL A 54 26.34 8.84 -14.35
N PRO A 55 26.69 7.70 -13.71
CA PRO A 55 27.98 7.03 -13.94
C PRO A 55 28.13 6.59 -15.41
N PRO A 56 29.23 6.94 -16.09
CA PRO A 56 29.38 6.68 -17.53
C PRO A 56 29.50 5.18 -17.82
N LEU A 57 28.79 4.73 -18.85
CA LEU A 57 28.88 3.37 -19.37
C LEU A 57 29.75 3.34 -20.64
N LYS A 58 30.33 2.17 -20.91
CA LYS A 58 31.06 1.89 -22.16
C LYS A 58 30.20 1.06 -23.11
N PRO A 59 30.56 0.97 -24.40
CA PRO A 59 29.89 0.08 -25.33
C PRO A 59 29.91 -1.36 -24.84
N ILE A 60 28.86 -2.12 -25.14
CA ILE A 60 28.75 -3.53 -24.71
C ILE A 60 29.80 -4.41 -25.38
N GLU A 61 30.29 -4.01 -26.55
CA GLU A 61 31.32 -4.70 -27.33
C GLU A 61 32.70 -4.65 -26.63
N ALA A 62 32.90 -3.71 -25.70
CA ALA A 62 34.12 -3.61 -24.91
C ALA A 62 34.25 -4.75 -23.87
N GLY A 63 33.19 -5.53 -23.67
CA GLY A 63 33.19 -6.69 -22.79
C GLY A 63 33.08 -6.36 -21.30
N VAL A 64 33.18 -7.41 -20.48
CA VAL A 64 32.90 -7.37 -19.03
C VAL A 64 33.87 -6.48 -18.27
N VAL A 65 35.17 -6.59 -18.57
CA VAL A 65 36.24 -5.91 -17.82
C VAL A 65 36.16 -4.40 -18.00
N GLU A 66 35.96 -3.94 -19.23
CA GLU A 66 35.82 -2.52 -19.54
C GLU A 66 34.54 -1.91 -18.96
N ASN A 67 33.49 -2.72 -18.80
CA ASN A 67 32.19 -2.32 -18.24
C ASN A 67 32.11 -2.49 -16.71
N TRP A 68 33.20 -2.40 -15.95
CA TRP A 68 33.18 -2.51 -14.48
C TRP A 68 32.22 -1.50 -13.79
N VAL A 69 32.05 -0.30 -14.34
CA VAL A 69 31.12 0.72 -13.83
C VAL A 69 29.67 0.23 -13.86
N PHE A 70 29.29 -0.53 -14.90
CA PHE A 70 27.98 -1.17 -14.98
C PHE A 70 27.77 -2.14 -13.82
N PHE A 71 28.76 -2.96 -13.48
CA PHE A 71 28.64 -3.93 -12.39
C PHE A 71 28.47 -3.26 -11.02
N ILE A 72 29.19 -2.17 -10.75
CA ILE A 72 29.01 -1.40 -9.51
C ILE A 72 27.63 -0.76 -9.45
N ARG A 73 27.17 -0.16 -10.55
CA ARG A 73 25.83 0.43 -10.64
C ARG A 73 24.75 -0.62 -10.43
N ALA A 74 24.83 -1.75 -11.12
CA ALA A 74 23.88 -2.85 -11.01
C ALA A 74 23.92 -3.50 -9.62
N TRP A 75 25.08 -3.55 -8.97
CA TRP A 75 25.19 -3.96 -7.57
C TRP A 75 24.41 -3.04 -6.63
N ILE A 76 24.60 -1.73 -6.73
CA ILE A 76 23.88 -0.74 -5.89
C ILE A 76 22.37 -0.85 -6.12
N VAL A 77 21.93 -0.92 -7.38
CA VAL A 77 20.50 -1.08 -7.70
C VAL A 77 19.95 -2.40 -7.16
N SER A 78 20.69 -3.50 -7.31
CA SER A 78 20.29 -4.81 -6.78
C SER A 78 20.18 -4.80 -5.26
N ALA A 79 21.12 -4.16 -4.56
CA ALA A 79 21.06 -4.00 -3.11
C ALA A 79 19.85 -3.13 -2.67
N ILE A 80 19.54 -2.05 -3.38
CA ILE A 80 18.36 -1.24 -3.07
C ILE A 80 17.06 -2.03 -3.29
N VAL A 81 16.95 -2.74 -4.42
CA VAL A 81 15.76 -3.52 -4.77
C VAL A 81 15.57 -4.71 -3.83
N GLY A 82 16.63 -5.50 -3.61
CA GLY A 82 16.59 -6.65 -2.71
C GLY A 82 16.35 -6.25 -1.25
N GLY A 83 17.10 -5.25 -0.76
CA GLY A 83 16.92 -4.67 0.58
C GLY A 83 15.56 -4.01 0.83
N SER A 84 14.79 -3.68 -0.21
CA SER A 84 13.43 -3.16 -0.07
C SER A 84 12.42 -4.23 0.38
N ILE A 85 12.63 -5.50 0.04
CA ILE A 85 11.74 -6.62 0.42
C ILE A 85 11.64 -6.79 1.93
N PRO A 86 12.73 -6.98 2.69
CA PRO A 86 12.66 -7.09 4.16
C PRO A 86 12.13 -5.82 4.81
N VAL A 87 12.38 -4.63 4.21
CA VAL A 87 11.79 -3.36 4.69
C VAL A 87 10.26 -3.39 4.54
N MET A 88 9.74 -3.85 3.41
CA MET A 88 8.29 -3.99 3.20
C MET A 88 7.68 -5.02 4.17
N VAL A 89 8.34 -6.17 4.37
CA VAL A 89 7.87 -7.18 5.34
C VAL A 89 7.85 -6.62 6.76
N HIS A 90 8.88 -5.87 7.17
CA HIS A 90 8.92 -5.22 8.48
C HIS A 90 7.82 -4.16 8.64
N GLN A 91 7.53 -3.38 7.59
CA GLN A 91 6.44 -2.41 7.60
C GLN A 91 5.06 -3.06 7.73
N ASP A 92 4.87 -4.25 7.15
CA ASP A 92 3.64 -5.03 7.26
C ASP A 92 3.52 -5.76 8.61
N ILE A 93 4.65 -6.13 9.21
CA ILE A 93 4.74 -6.93 10.43
C ILE A 93 5.66 -6.22 11.44
N PRO A 94 5.16 -5.22 12.19
CA PRO A 94 6.00 -4.45 13.13
C PRO A 94 6.62 -5.27 14.27
N ARG A 95 6.06 -6.46 14.56
CA ARG A 95 6.61 -7.40 15.56
C ARG A 95 7.91 -8.08 15.09
N LEU A 96 8.19 -8.07 13.79
CA LEU A 96 9.41 -8.64 13.23
C LEU A 96 10.56 -7.69 13.51
N THR A 97 11.47 -8.05 14.42
CA THR A 97 12.59 -7.18 14.78
C THR A 97 13.80 -7.47 13.90
N MET A 98 14.09 -6.54 12.98
CA MET A 98 15.30 -6.57 12.15
C MET A 98 15.97 -5.20 12.24
N THR A 99 17.27 -5.17 12.51
CA THR A 99 17.98 -3.90 12.61
C THR A 99 18.33 -3.37 11.22
N ALA A 100 18.31 -2.05 11.03
CA ALA A 100 18.66 -1.44 9.74
C ALA A 100 20.06 -1.84 9.23
N PRO A 101 21.12 -1.91 10.08
CA PRO A 101 22.45 -2.36 9.64
C PRO A 101 22.45 -3.80 9.12
N GLN A 102 21.67 -4.69 9.74
CA GLN A 102 21.52 -6.07 9.28
C GLN A 102 20.88 -6.14 7.90
N VAL A 103 19.81 -5.37 7.67
CA VAL A 103 19.14 -5.32 6.36
C VAL A 103 20.09 -4.79 5.29
N VAL A 104 20.81 -3.71 5.57
CA VAL A 104 21.78 -3.12 4.65
C VAL A 104 22.92 -4.11 4.36
N PHE A 105 23.46 -4.78 5.37
CA PHE A 105 24.52 -5.76 5.16
C PHE A 105 24.07 -6.92 4.27
N VAL A 106 22.90 -7.50 4.55
CA VAL A 106 22.36 -8.61 3.74
C VAL A 106 22.08 -8.17 2.30
N ALA A 107 21.53 -6.97 2.10
CA ALA A 107 21.26 -6.42 0.78
C ALA A 107 22.56 -6.19 -0.04
N LEU A 108 23.60 -5.62 0.59
CA LEU A 108 24.90 -5.43 -0.05
C LEU A 108 25.56 -6.77 -0.39
N LEU A 109 25.49 -7.75 0.52
CA LEU A 109 26.02 -9.09 0.32
C LEU A 109 25.31 -9.83 -0.81
N GLY A 110 23.96 -9.86 -0.78
CA GLY A 110 23.14 -10.49 -1.81
C GLY A 110 23.40 -9.89 -3.19
N GLY A 111 23.40 -8.55 -3.28
CA GLY A 111 23.76 -7.85 -4.50
C GLY A 111 25.17 -8.20 -4.99
N ALA A 112 26.16 -8.24 -4.10
CA ALA A 112 27.55 -8.50 -4.47
C ALA A 112 27.72 -9.91 -5.03
N VAL A 113 27.16 -10.91 -4.34
CA VAL A 113 27.19 -12.30 -4.80
C VAL A 113 26.49 -12.43 -6.16
N ALA A 114 25.32 -11.84 -6.32
CA ALA A 114 24.58 -11.89 -7.59
C ALA A 114 25.37 -11.25 -8.75
N MET A 115 25.96 -10.07 -8.55
CA MET A 115 26.73 -9.39 -9.59
C MET A 115 28.06 -10.09 -9.91
N ILE A 116 28.72 -10.69 -8.92
CA ILE A 116 29.91 -11.52 -9.15
C ILE A 116 29.56 -12.73 -10.01
N LEU A 117 28.47 -13.44 -9.68
CA LEU A 117 28.02 -14.60 -10.45
C LEU A 117 27.70 -14.22 -11.91
N ILE A 118 26.98 -13.11 -12.13
CA ILE A 118 26.69 -12.61 -13.48
C ILE A 118 27.97 -12.18 -14.20
N GLY A 119 28.88 -11.49 -13.53
CA GLY A 119 30.16 -11.06 -14.11
C GLY A 119 31.04 -12.24 -14.54
N VAL A 120 31.12 -13.27 -13.69
CA VAL A 120 31.81 -14.53 -14.01
C VAL A 120 31.15 -15.23 -15.18
N ALA A 121 29.81 -15.36 -15.19
CA ALA A 121 29.08 -15.95 -16.30
C ALA A 121 29.36 -15.21 -17.62
N CYS A 122 29.34 -13.87 -17.60
CA CYS A 122 29.65 -13.06 -18.78
C CYS A 122 31.12 -13.25 -19.24
N ALA A 123 32.07 -13.38 -18.30
CA ALA A 123 33.49 -13.56 -18.62
C ALA A 123 33.76 -14.90 -19.32
N PHE A 124 32.97 -15.93 -19.05
CA PHE A 124 33.06 -17.24 -19.69
C PHE A 124 32.18 -17.40 -20.94
N THR A 125 31.26 -16.48 -21.21
CA THR A 125 30.29 -16.59 -22.30
C THR A 125 30.33 -15.36 -23.21
N PHE A 126 29.40 -14.43 -23.01
CA PHE A 126 29.24 -13.19 -23.75
C PHE A 126 28.70 -12.10 -22.83
N PHE A 127 28.96 -10.84 -23.20
CA PHE A 127 28.46 -9.67 -22.49
C PHE A 127 27.63 -8.80 -23.46
N PRO A 128 26.44 -8.34 -23.06
CA PRO A 128 25.73 -8.62 -21.81
C PRO A 128 25.20 -10.06 -21.75
N TRP A 129 24.81 -10.54 -20.58
CA TRP A 129 24.18 -11.86 -20.51
C TRP A 129 22.68 -11.76 -20.88
N PRO A 130 22.16 -12.62 -21.79
CA PRO A 130 20.75 -12.71 -22.14
C PRO A 130 19.88 -12.81 -20.90
N PHE A 131 18.92 -11.90 -20.81
CA PHE A 131 18.03 -11.76 -19.66
C PHE A 131 18.78 -11.57 -18.33
N GLY A 132 19.95 -10.92 -18.34
CA GLY A 132 20.79 -10.74 -17.16
C GLY A 132 20.05 -10.12 -15.98
N VAL A 133 19.17 -9.13 -16.22
CA VAL A 133 18.29 -8.54 -15.19
C VAL A 133 17.27 -9.53 -14.61
N LEU A 134 16.85 -10.55 -15.36
CA LEU A 134 15.89 -11.55 -14.90
C LEU A 134 16.59 -12.63 -14.10
N ILE A 135 17.74 -13.12 -14.58
CA ILE A 135 18.45 -14.16 -13.85
C ILE A 135 19.15 -13.61 -12.61
N VAL A 136 19.70 -12.38 -12.60
CA VAL A 136 20.37 -11.82 -11.41
C VAL A 136 19.44 -11.81 -10.18
N GLY A 137 18.12 -11.75 -10.40
CA GLY A 137 17.13 -11.86 -9.35
C GLY A 137 17.18 -13.19 -8.59
N LEU A 138 17.48 -14.32 -9.24
CA LEU A 138 17.52 -15.63 -8.60
C LEU A 138 18.61 -15.77 -7.51
N PRO A 139 19.91 -15.56 -7.80
CA PRO A 139 20.94 -15.63 -6.78
C PRO A 139 20.77 -14.54 -5.71
N LEU A 140 20.32 -13.34 -6.09
CA LEU A 140 20.02 -12.26 -5.14
C LEU A 140 18.99 -12.73 -4.10
N MET A 141 17.82 -13.19 -4.57
CA MET A 141 16.73 -13.64 -3.71
C MET A 141 17.13 -14.85 -2.85
N CYS A 142 17.91 -15.80 -3.39
CA CYS A 142 18.37 -16.95 -2.63
C CYS A 142 19.28 -16.56 -1.46
N VAL A 143 20.26 -15.69 -1.69
CA VAL A 143 21.19 -15.22 -0.64
C VAL A 143 20.45 -14.41 0.41
N GLU A 144 19.63 -13.45 -0.02
CA GLU A 144 18.85 -12.61 0.90
C GLU A 144 17.87 -13.43 1.73
N ALA A 145 17.12 -14.35 1.10
CA ALA A 145 16.21 -15.24 1.82
C ALA A 145 16.95 -16.10 2.85
N PHE A 146 18.07 -16.71 2.46
CA PHE A 146 18.87 -17.52 3.38
C PHE A 146 19.36 -16.70 4.58
N CYS A 147 19.96 -15.53 4.33
CA CYS A 147 20.44 -14.66 5.39
C CYS A 147 19.30 -14.18 6.29
N HIS A 148 18.19 -13.69 5.74
CA HIS A 148 17.08 -13.18 6.53
C HIS A 148 16.39 -14.26 7.38
N ILE A 149 16.22 -15.47 6.84
CA ILE A 149 15.71 -16.61 7.62
C ILE A 149 16.64 -16.89 8.81
N ARG A 150 17.97 -16.86 8.61
CA ARG A 150 18.94 -17.04 9.71
C ARG A 150 18.90 -15.94 10.75
N LEU A 151 18.68 -14.68 10.33
CA LEU A 151 18.57 -13.55 11.25
C LEU A 151 17.31 -13.61 12.12
N VAL A 152 16.22 -14.15 11.59
CA VAL A 152 14.91 -14.20 12.24
C VAL A 152 14.63 -15.56 12.90
N ASP A 153 15.50 -16.56 12.70
CA ASP A 153 15.34 -17.94 13.17
C ASP A 153 14.91 -18.05 14.64
N HIS A 154 15.59 -17.34 15.54
CA HIS A 154 15.23 -17.31 16.96
C HIS A 154 13.80 -16.76 17.20
N GLN A 155 13.37 -15.74 16.46
CA GLN A 155 12.02 -15.18 16.58
C GLN A 155 10.96 -16.14 16.03
N LEU A 156 11.27 -16.88 14.95
CA LEU A 156 10.38 -17.90 14.40
C LEU A 156 10.20 -19.09 15.35
N GLN A 157 11.24 -19.46 16.09
CA GLN A 157 11.17 -20.53 17.10
C GLN A 157 10.32 -20.13 18.32
N VAL A 158 10.31 -18.84 18.67
CA VAL A 158 9.53 -18.30 19.80
C VAL A 158 8.06 -18.05 19.45
N ASP A 159 7.78 -17.52 18.24
CA ASP A 159 6.42 -17.23 17.76
C ASP A 159 6.12 -17.98 16.46
N GLY A 160 5.53 -19.17 16.56
CA GLY A 160 5.15 -19.98 15.40
C GLY A 160 4.13 -19.32 14.47
N ALA A 161 3.35 -18.34 14.94
CA ALA A 161 2.41 -17.58 14.11
C ALA A 161 3.11 -16.51 13.26
N LEU A 162 4.34 -16.12 13.61
CA LEU A 162 5.13 -15.15 12.84
C LEU A 162 5.40 -15.65 11.41
N TRP A 163 5.61 -16.96 11.23
CA TRP A 163 5.86 -17.54 9.91
C TRP A 163 4.65 -17.43 8.98
N THR A 164 3.44 -17.60 9.51
CA THR A 164 2.20 -17.40 8.73
C THR A 164 2.02 -15.94 8.32
N ASP A 165 2.36 -15.00 9.20
CA ASP A 165 2.30 -13.57 8.89
C ASP A 165 3.33 -13.22 7.81
N ILE A 166 4.56 -13.71 7.92
CA ILE A 166 5.63 -13.50 6.92
C ILE A 166 5.23 -14.06 5.56
N LYS A 167 4.69 -15.29 5.52
CA LYS A 167 4.17 -15.88 4.26
C LYS A 167 3.09 -15.01 3.65
N SER A 168 2.17 -14.49 4.46
CA SER A 168 1.09 -13.63 4.01
C SER A 168 1.58 -12.28 3.47
N ALA A 169 2.59 -11.66 4.11
CA ALA A 169 3.23 -10.44 3.62
C ALA A 169 4.00 -10.70 2.31
N LEU A 170 4.83 -11.76 2.28
CA LEU A 170 5.56 -12.17 1.08
C LEU A 170 4.62 -12.46 -0.08
N ALA A 171 3.48 -13.13 0.13
CA ALA A 171 2.51 -13.41 -0.93
C ALA A 171 2.05 -12.14 -1.68
N SER A 172 1.90 -11.03 -0.97
CA SER A 172 1.54 -9.73 -1.58
C SER A 172 2.73 -9.11 -2.32
N ILE A 173 3.95 -9.25 -1.81
CA ILE A 173 5.19 -8.81 -2.47
C ILE A 173 5.48 -9.63 -3.74
N HIS A 174 5.16 -10.92 -3.78
CA HIS A 174 5.32 -11.73 -4.98
C HIS A 174 4.54 -11.17 -6.16
N CYS A 175 3.36 -10.59 -5.94
CA CYS A 175 2.61 -9.93 -7.02
C CYS A 175 3.40 -8.76 -7.61
N LEU A 176 4.01 -7.90 -6.78
CA LEU A 176 4.91 -6.82 -7.23
C LEU A 176 6.04 -7.37 -8.11
N VAL A 177 6.70 -8.44 -7.66
CA VAL A 177 7.79 -9.09 -8.40
C VAL A 177 7.28 -9.67 -9.72
N TRP A 178 6.15 -10.37 -9.77
CA TRP A 178 5.63 -10.91 -11.04
C TRP A 178 5.28 -9.82 -12.05
N LEU A 179 4.75 -8.68 -11.61
CA LEU A 179 4.45 -7.55 -12.50
C LEU A 179 5.71 -6.97 -13.14
N THR A 180 6.87 -7.04 -12.49
CA THR A 180 8.13 -6.63 -13.13
C THR A 180 8.46 -7.45 -14.38
N PHE A 181 7.99 -8.71 -14.46
CA PHE A 181 8.22 -9.59 -15.62
C PHE A 181 7.09 -9.52 -16.66
N ILE A 182 5.84 -9.45 -16.20
CA ILE A 182 4.66 -9.52 -17.08
C ILE A 182 4.57 -8.28 -17.96
N TYR A 183 4.81 -7.09 -17.41
CA TYR A 183 4.63 -5.84 -18.15
C TYR A 183 5.68 -5.61 -19.28
N PRO A 184 6.97 -5.94 -19.12
CA PRO A 184 7.92 -5.93 -20.24
C PRO A 184 7.52 -6.87 -21.38
N LEU A 185 7.02 -8.07 -21.06
CA LEU A 185 6.51 -9.01 -22.06
C LEU A 185 5.29 -8.44 -22.79
N TYR A 186 4.40 -7.75 -22.07
CA TYR A 186 3.29 -7.03 -22.66
C TYR A 186 3.77 -5.93 -23.62
N ILE A 187 4.71 -5.07 -23.22
CA ILE A 187 5.25 -4.02 -24.11
C ILE A 187 5.86 -4.63 -25.36
N TYR A 188 6.65 -5.70 -25.21
CA TYR A 188 7.23 -6.39 -26.34
C TYR A 188 6.15 -6.89 -27.31
N GLY A 189 5.10 -7.54 -26.80
CA GLY A 189 3.96 -7.97 -27.61
C GLY A 189 3.24 -6.80 -28.29
N PHE A 190 3.00 -5.70 -27.58
CA PHE A 190 2.34 -4.51 -28.09
C PHE A 190 3.11 -3.83 -29.22
N VAL A 191 4.43 -3.70 -29.08
CA VAL A 191 5.32 -3.07 -30.08
C VAL A 191 5.57 -4.01 -31.27
N SER A 192 5.48 -5.32 -31.07
CA SER A 192 5.63 -6.32 -32.15
C SER A 192 4.42 -6.37 -33.10
N LEU A 193 3.27 -5.79 -32.71
CA LEU A 193 2.05 -5.76 -33.50
C LEU A 193 1.87 -4.42 -34.21
N SER A 194 1.17 -4.42 -35.34
CA SER A 194 0.82 -3.21 -36.10
C SER A 194 -0.66 -3.16 -36.47
N GLY A 195 -1.16 -1.96 -36.77
CA GLY A 195 -2.54 -1.74 -37.21
C GLY A 195 -3.59 -2.24 -36.20
N THR A 196 -4.59 -2.97 -36.70
CA THR A 196 -5.70 -3.51 -35.89
C THR A 196 -5.23 -4.46 -34.78
N GLY A 197 -4.16 -5.23 -35.04
CA GLY A 197 -3.61 -6.15 -34.04
C GLY A 197 -3.10 -5.42 -32.80
N GLN A 198 -2.46 -4.26 -32.98
CA GLN A 198 -2.00 -3.43 -31.87
C GLN A 198 -3.18 -2.88 -31.05
N VAL A 199 -4.25 -2.42 -31.71
CA VAL A 199 -5.47 -1.92 -31.04
C VAL A 199 -6.16 -3.02 -30.25
N LEU A 200 -6.31 -4.22 -30.83
CA LEU A 200 -6.88 -5.37 -30.12
C LEU A 200 -6.02 -5.79 -28.91
N PHE A 201 -4.69 -5.69 -29.03
CA PHE A 201 -3.79 -6.02 -27.94
C PHE A 201 -3.87 -5.04 -26.75
N VAL A 202 -4.37 -3.81 -26.95
CA VAL A 202 -4.70 -2.89 -25.85
C VAL A 202 -5.73 -3.52 -24.90
N ALA A 203 -6.67 -4.33 -25.40
CA ALA A 203 -7.68 -4.98 -24.57
C ALA A 203 -7.11 -6.01 -23.58
N VAL A 204 -5.86 -6.46 -23.76
CA VAL A 204 -5.16 -7.33 -22.79
C VAL A 204 -4.82 -6.58 -21.50
N LEU A 205 -4.62 -5.26 -21.58
CA LEU A 205 -4.21 -4.44 -20.44
C LEU A 205 -5.28 -4.39 -19.32
N PRO A 206 -6.57 -4.13 -19.61
CA PRO A 206 -7.64 -4.28 -18.61
C PRO A 206 -7.70 -5.67 -17.97
N ILE A 207 -7.44 -6.73 -18.75
CA ILE A 207 -7.46 -8.12 -18.25
C ILE A 207 -6.28 -8.34 -17.29
N MET A 208 -5.08 -7.93 -17.67
CA MET A 208 -3.89 -7.99 -16.81
C MET A 208 -4.09 -7.23 -15.50
N LYS A 209 -4.62 -5.99 -15.59
CA LYS A 209 -4.95 -5.14 -14.44
C LYS A 209 -5.97 -5.83 -13.53
N LEU A 210 -7.03 -6.41 -14.08
CA LEU A 210 -8.04 -7.13 -13.31
C LEU A 210 -7.49 -8.37 -12.59
N ILE A 211 -6.65 -9.16 -13.28
CA ILE A 211 -5.99 -10.33 -12.68
C ILE A 211 -5.07 -9.90 -11.53
N ALA A 212 -4.26 -8.87 -11.74
CA ALA A 212 -3.33 -8.36 -10.73
C ALA A 212 -4.06 -7.80 -9.50
N LYS A 213 -5.15 -7.02 -9.70
CA LYS A 213 -6.01 -6.54 -8.61
C LYS A 213 -6.59 -7.70 -7.80
N ASN A 214 -7.16 -8.70 -8.47
CA ASN A 214 -7.78 -9.85 -7.81
C ASN A 214 -6.77 -10.72 -7.06
N TRP A 215 -5.58 -10.91 -7.64
CA TRP A 215 -4.48 -11.56 -6.94
C TRP A 215 -4.13 -10.80 -5.66
N MET A 216 -3.88 -9.49 -5.74
CA MET A 216 -3.54 -8.68 -4.58
C MET A 216 -4.66 -8.66 -3.53
N ASN A 217 -5.92 -8.60 -3.95
CA ASN A 217 -7.07 -8.68 -3.04
C ASN A 217 -7.08 -9.99 -2.25
N PHE A 218 -6.85 -11.11 -2.96
CA PHE A 218 -6.80 -12.43 -2.36
C PHE A 218 -5.66 -12.53 -1.32
N THR A 219 -4.46 -12.04 -1.64
CA THR A 219 -3.32 -12.08 -0.71
C THR A 219 -3.48 -11.12 0.47
N LEU A 220 -4.30 -10.08 0.32
CA LEU A 220 -4.62 -9.12 1.38
C LEU A 220 -5.91 -9.44 2.13
N SER A 221 -6.46 -10.66 1.99
CA SER A 221 -7.65 -11.10 2.72
C SER A 221 -7.48 -10.88 4.23
N GLY A 222 -8.45 -10.19 4.86
CA GLY A 222 -8.42 -9.83 6.28
C GLY A 222 -7.57 -8.62 6.63
N ARG A 223 -6.94 -7.94 5.67
CA ARG A 223 -6.09 -6.75 5.86
C ARG A 223 -6.62 -5.53 5.10
N ASP A 224 -7.89 -5.20 5.32
CA ASP A 224 -8.59 -4.16 4.55
C ASP A 224 -7.93 -2.78 4.63
N GLU A 225 -7.27 -2.42 5.75
CA GLU A 225 -6.66 -1.08 5.91
C GLU A 225 -5.56 -0.76 4.91
N ILE A 226 -4.87 -1.77 4.39
CA ILE A 226 -3.70 -1.61 3.53
C ILE A 226 -4.04 -1.92 2.07
N LYS A 227 -5.22 -2.49 1.80
CA LYS A 227 -5.65 -2.88 0.45
C LYS A 227 -5.60 -1.72 -0.55
N PRO A 228 -6.20 -0.54 -0.29
CA PRO A 228 -6.23 0.53 -1.29
C PRO A 228 -4.82 1.00 -1.66
N GLU A 229 -3.99 1.24 -0.64
CA GLU A 229 -2.59 1.63 -0.85
C GLU A 229 -1.81 0.56 -1.61
N MET A 230 -1.84 -0.70 -1.17
CA MET A 230 -1.06 -1.77 -1.79
C MET A 230 -1.49 -2.03 -3.23
N ILE A 231 -2.79 -2.12 -3.51
CA ILE A 231 -3.29 -2.43 -4.85
C ILE A 231 -2.96 -1.28 -5.81
N VAL A 232 -3.23 -0.03 -5.41
CA VAL A 232 -3.00 1.12 -6.28
C VAL A 232 -1.49 1.35 -6.51
N PHE A 233 -0.68 1.38 -5.47
CA PHE A 233 0.77 1.65 -5.60
C PHE A 233 1.57 0.50 -6.23
N VAL A 234 0.99 -0.69 -6.37
CA VAL A 234 1.59 -1.81 -7.11
C VAL A 234 1.01 -1.87 -8.51
N VAL A 235 -0.27 -2.18 -8.65
CA VAL A 235 -0.89 -2.50 -9.94
C VAL A 235 -0.97 -1.28 -10.84
N GLU A 236 -1.41 -0.13 -10.31
CA GLU A 236 -1.68 1.06 -11.12
C GLU A 236 -0.41 1.83 -11.47
N VAL A 237 0.57 1.84 -10.56
CA VAL A 237 1.88 2.43 -10.84
C VAL A 237 2.54 1.71 -12.00
N PHE A 238 2.54 0.36 -12.00
CA PHE A 238 3.01 -0.41 -13.13
C PHE A 238 2.19 -0.07 -14.39
N ASN A 239 0.88 -0.20 -14.33
CA ASN A 239 0.00 0.05 -15.47
C ASN A 239 0.28 1.42 -16.12
N SER A 240 0.28 2.48 -15.31
CA SER A 240 0.47 3.86 -15.75
C SER A 240 1.86 4.12 -16.35
N LEU A 241 2.92 3.57 -15.77
CA LEU A 241 4.28 3.68 -16.33
C LEU A 241 4.40 2.98 -17.68
N TYR A 242 3.79 1.79 -17.82
CA TYR A 242 3.86 1.02 -19.07
C TYR A 242 2.96 1.60 -20.16
N ILE A 243 1.79 2.14 -19.81
CA ILE A 243 0.98 2.97 -20.73
C ILE A 243 1.81 4.15 -21.22
N SER A 244 2.48 4.86 -20.31
CA SER A 244 3.30 6.02 -20.66
C SER A 244 4.42 5.65 -21.65
N SER A 245 5.07 4.50 -21.44
CA SER A 245 6.06 3.95 -22.38
C SER A 245 5.43 3.59 -23.74
N ALA A 246 4.29 2.90 -23.73
CA ALA A 246 3.57 2.49 -24.93
C ALA A 246 3.11 3.70 -25.78
N LEU A 247 2.52 4.71 -25.14
CA LEU A 247 2.08 5.95 -25.78
C LEU A 247 3.24 6.75 -26.38
N GLN A 248 4.44 6.64 -25.84
CA GLN A 248 5.63 7.28 -26.41
C GLN A 248 6.24 6.50 -27.58
N SER A 249 6.01 5.19 -27.62
CA SER A 249 6.51 4.29 -28.68
C SER A 249 5.58 4.19 -29.90
N THR A 250 4.30 4.53 -29.76
CA THR A 250 3.31 4.41 -30.84
C THR A 250 3.21 5.67 -31.70
N SER A 251 3.07 5.48 -33.01
CA SER A 251 2.69 6.53 -33.97
C SER A 251 1.17 6.60 -34.20
N SER A 252 0.39 5.68 -33.61
CA SER A 252 -1.05 5.55 -33.85
C SER A 252 -1.88 6.31 -32.82
N TRP A 253 -2.60 7.34 -33.27
CA TRP A 253 -3.59 8.06 -32.47
C TRP A 253 -4.71 7.12 -31.98
N ALA A 254 -5.02 6.04 -32.71
CA ALA A 254 -6.09 5.10 -32.38
C ALA A 254 -5.79 4.26 -31.13
N SER A 255 -4.53 3.85 -30.92
CA SER A 255 -4.11 3.13 -29.72
C SER A 255 -4.20 4.04 -28.49
N THR A 256 -3.76 5.29 -28.65
CA THR A 256 -3.86 6.33 -27.61
C THR A 256 -5.32 6.61 -27.23
N ALA A 257 -6.19 6.79 -28.23
CA ALA A 257 -7.62 7.00 -28.02
C ALA A 257 -8.30 5.80 -27.34
N THR A 258 -7.89 4.58 -27.66
CA THR A 258 -8.42 3.35 -27.03
C THR A 258 -8.06 3.27 -25.55
N VAL A 259 -6.81 3.59 -25.19
CA VAL A 259 -6.39 3.67 -23.78
C VAL A 259 -7.21 4.73 -23.04
N MET A 260 -7.28 5.94 -23.58
CA MET A 260 -8.07 7.04 -23.00
C MET A 260 -9.54 6.68 -22.82
N ALA A 261 -10.16 6.04 -23.81
CA ALA A 261 -11.56 5.61 -23.72
C ALA A 261 -11.76 4.55 -22.64
N SER A 262 -10.78 3.65 -22.46
CA SER A 262 -10.81 2.61 -21.43
C SER A 262 -10.72 3.22 -20.02
N ASP A 263 -9.83 4.19 -19.84
CA ASP A 263 -9.65 4.89 -18.56
C ASP A 263 -10.88 5.73 -18.21
N LEU A 264 -11.44 6.48 -19.18
CA LEU A 264 -12.69 7.23 -19.01
C LEU A 264 -13.89 6.32 -18.66
N ALA A 265 -13.97 5.14 -19.29
CA ALA A 265 -15.00 4.15 -18.96
C ALA A 265 -14.81 3.60 -17.54
N GLY A 266 -13.57 3.31 -17.14
CA GLY A 266 -13.21 2.91 -15.78
C GLY A 266 -13.62 3.96 -14.76
N PHE A 267 -13.22 5.21 -14.99
CA PHE A 267 -13.60 6.36 -14.17
C PHE A 267 -15.12 6.49 -14.03
N TRP A 268 -15.86 6.40 -15.13
CA TRP A 268 -17.32 6.49 -15.11
C TRP A 268 -17.96 5.40 -14.25
N VAL A 269 -17.50 4.16 -14.39
CA VAL A 269 -17.97 3.03 -13.56
C VAL A 269 -17.67 3.30 -12.08
N SER A 270 -16.45 3.72 -11.74
CA SER A 270 -16.10 4.05 -10.35
C SER A 270 -16.94 5.19 -9.77
N MET A 271 -17.29 6.20 -10.57
CA MET A 271 -18.18 7.28 -10.14
C MET A 271 -19.59 6.78 -9.87
N VAL A 272 -20.14 5.92 -10.75
CA VAL A 272 -21.45 5.29 -10.54
C VAL A 272 -21.44 4.50 -9.23
N ASP A 273 -20.43 3.66 -9.00
CA ASP A 273 -20.31 2.84 -7.79
C ASP A 273 -20.25 3.70 -6.51
N ILE A 274 -19.49 4.80 -6.53
CA ILE A 274 -19.45 5.76 -5.40
C ILE A 274 -20.81 6.39 -5.17
N THR A 275 -21.49 6.84 -6.22
CA THR A 275 -22.80 7.49 -6.09
C THR A 275 -23.86 6.52 -5.58
N GLU A 276 -23.81 5.24 -5.99
CA GLU A 276 -24.68 4.19 -5.49
C GLU A 276 -24.44 3.94 -4.00
N ALA A 277 -23.18 3.75 -3.59
CA ALA A 277 -22.82 3.57 -2.18
C ALA A 277 -23.22 4.77 -1.31
N LEU A 278 -23.10 5.99 -1.84
CA LEU A 278 -23.53 7.22 -1.18
C LEU A 278 -25.03 7.38 -1.10
N SER A 279 -25.78 6.89 -2.08
CA SER A 279 -27.25 6.96 -2.09
C SER A 279 -27.86 6.24 -0.88
N GLU A 280 -27.24 5.13 -0.45
CA GLU A 280 -27.68 4.37 0.71
C GLU A 280 -27.46 5.13 2.03
N ILE A 281 -26.31 5.78 2.19
CA ILE A 281 -26.03 6.65 3.35
C ILE A 281 -26.97 7.85 3.35
N THR A 282 -27.16 8.47 2.19
CA THR A 282 -28.06 9.62 2.02
C THR A 282 -29.49 9.24 2.40
N ARG A 283 -29.94 8.01 2.08
CA ARG A 283 -31.24 7.48 2.50
C ARG A 283 -31.37 7.41 4.03
N LEU A 284 -30.31 7.01 4.74
CA LEU A 284 -30.29 7.02 6.21
C LEU A 284 -30.25 8.45 6.77
N MET A 285 -29.46 9.34 6.16
CA MET A 285 -29.39 10.74 6.57
C MET A 285 -30.73 11.47 6.40
N LYS A 286 -31.57 11.10 5.42
CA LYS A 286 -32.92 11.66 5.25
C LYS A 286 -33.85 11.42 6.44
N LYS A 287 -33.57 10.46 7.33
CA LYS A 287 -34.34 10.24 8.57
C LYS A 287 -34.08 11.32 9.63
N ILE A 288 -32.97 12.06 9.51
CA ILE A 288 -32.64 13.15 10.42
C ILE A 288 -33.62 14.31 10.16
N PRO A 289 -34.35 14.82 11.19
CA PRO A 289 -35.27 15.93 11.01
C PRO A 289 -34.57 17.16 10.42
N ARG A 290 -35.18 17.84 9.45
CA ARG A 290 -34.56 18.99 8.73
C ARG A 290 -34.14 20.15 9.64
N ARG A 291 -34.78 20.30 10.81
CA ARG A 291 -34.46 21.32 11.81
C ARG A 291 -33.37 20.89 12.79
N HIS A 292 -32.92 19.64 12.72
CA HIS A 292 -31.90 19.08 13.61
C HIS A 292 -30.50 19.56 13.18
N PRO A 293 -29.60 19.92 14.10
CA PRO A 293 -28.25 20.36 13.78
C PRO A 293 -27.47 19.37 12.89
N LEU A 294 -27.65 18.07 13.12
CA LEU A 294 -27.03 16.99 12.33
C LEU A 294 -27.41 16.99 10.84
N ALA A 295 -28.51 17.64 10.44
CA ALA A 295 -28.91 17.69 9.03
C ALA A 295 -27.95 18.49 8.15
N LYS A 296 -27.08 19.32 8.75
CA LYS A 296 -26.06 20.13 8.05
C LYS A 296 -24.67 19.52 8.08
N GLU A 297 -24.47 18.45 8.85
CA GLU A 297 -23.18 17.80 9.03
C GLU A 297 -22.92 16.74 7.95
N SER A 298 -21.65 16.50 7.64
CA SER A 298 -21.25 15.41 6.74
C SER A 298 -21.54 14.04 7.36
N PHE A 299 -21.70 13.01 6.52
CA PHE A 299 -21.89 11.63 7.03
C PHE A 299 -20.72 11.17 7.90
N VAL A 300 -19.50 11.66 7.63
CA VAL A 300 -18.29 11.39 8.44
C VAL A 300 -18.48 11.94 9.85
N GLN A 301 -18.93 13.18 10.01
CA GLN A 301 -19.19 13.76 11.33
C GLN A 301 -20.32 13.01 12.05
N ILE A 302 -21.41 12.69 11.36
CA ILE A 302 -22.52 11.90 11.93
C ILE A 302 -22.02 10.52 12.40
N ALA A 303 -21.19 9.85 11.60
CA ALA A 303 -20.58 8.57 11.96
C ALA A 303 -19.71 8.70 13.22
N GLY A 304 -18.91 9.76 13.32
CA GLY A 304 -18.10 10.07 14.50
C GLY A 304 -18.94 10.26 15.76
N ILE A 305 -20.07 10.97 15.67
CA ILE A 305 -20.97 11.18 16.81
C ILE A 305 -21.68 9.88 17.19
N ILE A 306 -22.16 9.09 16.22
CA ILE A 306 -22.76 7.76 16.48
C ILE A 306 -21.74 6.84 17.17
N LEU A 307 -20.49 6.84 16.73
CA LEU A 307 -19.40 6.06 17.35
C LEU A 307 -19.15 6.49 18.80
N ALA A 308 -19.09 7.79 19.07
CA ALA A 308 -18.94 8.32 20.42
C ALA A 308 -20.12 7.93 21.33
N ALA A 309 -21.36 8.05 20.83
CA ALA A 309 -22.57 7.65 21.54
C ALA A 309 -22.57 6.14 21.86
N ASN A 310 -22.25 5.29 20.87
CA ASN A 310 -22.16 3.84 21.08
C ASN A 310 -21.08 3.46 22.10
N LYS A 311 -19.92 4.13 22.08
CA LYS A 311 -18.85 3.94 23.06
C LYS A 311 -19.31 4.32 24.47
N ALA A 312 -19.99 5.46 24.62
CA ALA A 312 -20.52 5.91 25.90
C ALA A 312 -21.58 4.94 26.47
N ILE A 313 -22.50 4.45 25.62
CA ILE A 313 -23.51 3.46 26.02
C ILE A 313 -22.84 2.16 26.49
N ARG A 314 -21.84 1.68 25.76
CA ARG A 314 -21.09 0.46 26.12
C ARG A 314 -20.37 0.62 27.46
N ASN A 315 -19.75 1.78 27.68
CA ASN A 315 -19.09 2.09 28.96
C ASN A 315 -20.09 2.08 30.13
N ASN A 316 -21.23 2.75 29.98
CA ASN A 316 -22.28 2.76 31.01
C ASN A 316 -22.83 1.36 31.30
N GLN A 317 -23.01 0.51 30.29
CA GLN A 317 -23.44 -0.87 30.48
C GLN A 317 -22.39 -1.71 31.22
N ASN A 318 -21.10 -1.53 30.90
CA ASN A 318 -20.02 -2.22 31.59
C ASN A 318 -19.90 -1.79 33.06
N THR A 319 -20.04 -0.50 33.34
CA THR A 319 -20.05 0.04 34.71
C THR A 319 -21.25 -0.48 35.50
N GLY A 320 -22.44 -0.52 34.89
CA GLY A 320 -23.64 -1.08 35.51
C GLY A 320 -23.54 -2.58 35.80
N ARG A 321 -22.94 -3.36 34.88
CA ARG A 321 -22.65 -4.79 35.09
C ARG A 321 -21.65 -4.99 36.23
N ALA A 322 -20.54 -4.26 36.23
CA ALA A 322 -19.53 -4.33 37.29
C ALA A 322 -20.12 -3.99 38.67
N PHE A 323 -20.99 -2.98 38.74
CA PHE A 323 -21.69 -2.61 39.97
C PHE A 323 -22.67 -3.69 40.43
N SER A 324 -23.47 -4.26 39.51
CA SER A 324 -24.37 -5.38 39.80
C SER A 324 -23.62 -6.62 40.28
N ASP A 325 -22.48 -6.95 39.67
CA ASP A 325 -21.67 -8.11 40.04
C ASP A 325 -21.01 -7.90 41.41
N SER A 326 -20.58 -6.67 41.71
CA SER A 326 -20.12 -6.29 43.05
C SER A 326 -21.23 -6.49 44.11
N LEU A 327 -22.44 -5.97 43.86
CA LEU A 327 -23.60 -6.16 44.75
C LEU A 327 -23.98 -7.63 44.96
N LYS A 328 -23.91 -8.46 43.91
CA LYS A 328 -24.16 -9.90 43.99
C LYS A 328 -23.10 -10.60 44.84
N ASN A 329 -21.83 -10.24 44.68
CA ASN A 329 -20.74 -10.79 45.49
C ASN A 329 -20.86 -10.37 46.96
N THR A 330 -21.24 -9.12 47.25
CA THR A 330 -21.49 -8.67 48.63
C THR A 330 -22.69 -9.39 49.26
N LYS A 331 -23.77 -9.64 48.51
CA LYS A 331 -24.92 -10.45 48.99
C LYS A 331 -24.55 -11.92 49.21
N LYS A 332 -23.73 -12.52 48.33
CA LYS A 332 -23.25 -13.90 48.48
C LYS A 332 -22.37 -14.06 49.72
N GLN A 333 -21.51 -13.09 50.00
CA GLN A 333 -20.66 -13.05 51.20
C GLN A 333 -21.47 -12.81 52.50
N ARG A 334 -22.61 -12.11 52.41
CA ARG A 334 -23.54 -11.94 53.55
C ARG A 334 -24.40 -13.18 53.81
N SER A 335 -24.61 -14.05 52.81
CA SER A 335 -25.35 -15.31 52.95
C SER A 335 -24.50 -16.47 53.49
N THR A 336 -23.17 -16.38 53.45
CA THR A 336 -22.25 -17.43 53.96
C THR A 336 -21.83 -17.22 55.42
N ASN A 337 -22.25 -16.13 56.08
CA ASN A 337 -21.99 -15.87 57.50
C ASN A 337 -23.19 -16.22 58.39
N LYS A 338 -23.67 -17.47 58.34
CA LYS A 338 -24.43 -18.06 59.46
C LYS A 338 -23.43 -18.83 60.34
N PRO A 339 -23.45 -18.65 61.67
CA PRO A 339 -22.47 -19.30 62.55
C PRO A 339 -22.73 -20.81 62.64
N PRO A 340 -21.70 -21.67 62.71
CA PRO A 340 -21.90 -23.08 62.99
C PRO A 340 -22.17 -23.27 64.50
N LEU A 341 -23.24 -23.98 64.83
CA LEU A 341 -23.45 -24.54 66.17
C LEU A 341 -22.48 -25.73 66.34
N LYS A 342 -21.69 -25.72 67.42
CA LYS A 342 -20.73 -26.78 67.76
C LYS A 342 -21.45 -28.03 68.28
N ALA A 343 -21.04 -29.22 67.84
CA ALA A 343 -20.35 -30.24 68.66
C ALA A 343 -20.47 -31.68 68.09
N GLY A 344 -19.38 -32.45 68.21
CA GLY A 344 -19.38 -33.92 68.21
C GLY A 344 -18.42 -34.59 67.22
N PRO A 345 -17.43 -35.40 67.67
CA PRO A 345 -16.54 -36.13 66.78
C PRO A 345 -17.11 -37.51 66.47
N THR A 346 -17.19 -37.90 65.19
CA THR A 346 -17.47 -39.30 64.84
C THR A 346 -16.63 -39.76 63.65
N ILE A 347 -16.22 -41.02 63.80
CA ILE A 347 -15.21 -41.84 63.13
C ILE A 347 -15.50 -42.09 61.65
N ALA A 348 -14.41 -42.33 60.91
CA ALA A 348 -14.34 -42.68 59.50
C ALA A 348 -15.06 -43.98 59.11
N CYS A 349 -15.56 -44.05 57.86
CA CYS A 349 -15.74 -45.29 57.10
C CYS A 349 -15.35 -45.10 55.63
N ILE A 350 -14.80 -46.16 55.06
CA ILE A 350 -14.15 -46.28 53.74
C ILE A 350 -15.14 -46.93 52.74
N TYR A 351 -14.93 -46.66 51.44
CA TYR A 351 -15.23 -47.44 50.21
C TYR A 351 -16.30 -46.89 49.22
N PRO A 352 -16.17 -47.21 47.90
CA PRO A 352 -16.04 -46.20 46.84
C PRO A 352 -17.17 -46.24 45.79
N GLU A 353 -17.32 -45.20 44.97
CA GLU A 353 -18.05 -45.33 43.71
C GLU A 353 -17.55 -44.40 42.60
N VAL A 354 -17.66 -44.91 41.38
CA VAL A 354 -17.00 -44.54 40.13
C VAL A 354 -18.06 -43.99 39.14
N LYS A 355 -17.61 -43.17 38.15
CA LYS A 355 -18.28 -42.67 36.92
C LYS A 355 -19.25 -41.47 37.12
N THR A 356 -19.36 -40.47 36.23
CA THR A 356 -18.90 -40.28 34.84
C THR A 356 -18.83 -38.78 34.50
N ALA A 357 -18.03 -38.46 33.48
CA ALA A 357 -17.75 -37.14 32.93
C ALA A 357 -18.97 -36.38 32.37
N GLN A 358 -18.91 -35.04 32.44
CA GLN A 358 -19.34 -34.14 31.37
C GLN A 358 -18.45 -32.88 31.38
N ALA A 359 -17.65 -32.73 30.33
CA ALA A 359 -16.75 -31.61 30.12
C ALA A 359 -17.55 -30.37 29.68
N THR A 360 -17.31 -29.22 30.33
CA THR A 360 -17.65 -27.90 29.78
C THR A 360 -16.37 -27.09 29.73
N TYR A 361 -15.91 -26.79 28.52
CA TYR A 361 -14.73 -25.96 28.26
C TYR A 361 -14.98 -24.52 28.73
N ILE A 362 -14.16 -24.02 29.65
CA ILE A 362 -14.05 -22.60 29.98
C ILE A 362 -12.65 -22.15 29.58
N HIS A 363 -12.57 -21.25 28.60
CA HIS A 363 -11.35 -20.52 28.25
C HIS A 363 -11.07 -19.48 29.35
N THR A 364 -10.06 -19.72 30.19
CA THR A 364 -9.50 -18.74 31.11
C THR A 364 -8.28 -18.07 30.48
N GLU A 365 -8.38 -16.77 30.18
CA GLU A 365 -7.21 -15.92 29.94
C GLU A 365 -6.50 -15.64 31.28
N THR A 366 -5.20 -15.93 31.30
CA THR A 366 -4.30 -15.72 32.43
C THR A 366 -3.73 -14.28 32.45
N PRO A 367 -3.54 -13.67 33.63
CA PRO A 367 -3.02 -12.30 33.74
C PRO A 367 -1.48 -12.28 33.69
N LYS A 368 -0.88 -11.51 32.78
CA LYS A 368 0.57 -11.31 32.73
C LYS A 368 1.01 -10.30 33.80
N ARG A 369 1.79 -10.80 34.79
CA ARG A 369 2.54 -10.05 35.79
C ARG A 369 3.58 -9.13 35.14
N LYS A 370 3.72 -7.93 35.67
CA LYS A 370 4.87 -7.02 35.47
C LYS A 370 6.08 -7.57 36.20
N LEU A 371 7.23 -7.65 35.54
CA LEU A 371 8.54 -7.80 36.18
C LEU A 371 9.52 -6.81 35.54
N PHE A 372 10.24 -6.10 36.41
CA PHE A 372 11.25 -5.07 36.13
C PHE A 372 12.47 -5.60 35.37
N GLN A 373 13.05 -4.80 34.46
CA GLN A 373 14.51 -4.58 34.38
C GLN A 373 14.91 -3.46 33.39
N GLY A 374 15.76 -2.54 33.87
CA GLY A 374 16.89 -1.94 33.14
C GLY A 374 16.66 -0.87 32.08
N SER A 375 16.82 0.41 32.44
CA SER A 375 17.06 1.51 31.49
C SER A 375 18.51 1.53 30.98
N PRO A 376 18.75 2.14 29.80
CA PRO A 376 19.79 3.16 29.71
C PRO A 376 19.27 4.52 29.19
N VAL A 377 20.00 5.55 29.58
CA VAL A 377 19.70 6.99 29.62
C VAL A 377 20.16 7.71 28.34
N VAL A 378 19.34 8.62 27.78
CA VAL A 378 19.75 9.85 27.06
C VAL A 378 18.62 10.91 27.23
N PRO A 379 18.91 12.21 27.46
CA PRO A 379 18.03 13.09 28.23
C PRO A 379 17.03 13.87 27.38
N VAL A 380 15.80 14.03 27.89
CA VAL A 380 14.86 15.06 27.43
C VAL A 380 14.77 16.13 28.52
N PHE A 381 15.11 17.35 28.14
CA PHE A 381 15.02 18.56 28.92
C PHE A 381 13.54 18.83 29.26
N VAL A 382 13.19 18.88 30.54
CA VAL A 382 11.84 19.22 31.02
C VAL A 382 11.87 20.66 31.53
N PRO A 383 11.12 21.61 30.95
CA PRO A 383 10.87 22.88 31.62
C PRO A 383 9.95 22.65 32.81
N ARG A 384 10.44 23.11 33.96
CA ARG A 384 9.81 23.10 35.28
C ARG A 384 8.58 24.02 35.28
N ASN A 385 7.38 23.45 35.46
CA ASN A 385 6.17 24.23 35.75
C ASN A 385 6.30 24.87 37.14
N GLN A 386 6.41 26.20 37.19
CA GLN A 386 6.00 27.00 38.34
C GLN A 386 4.58 27.52 38.06
N GLY A 387 3.74 27.44 39.11
CA GLY A 387 2.35 27.86 39.07
C GLY A 387 2.19 29.34 38.74
N GLY A 388 1.16 29.63 37.96
CA GLY A 388 0.66 30.96 37.69
C GLY A 388 -0.74 30.83 37.11
N GLU A 389 -1.74 31.23 37.90
CA GLU A 389 -3.11 31.39 37.45
C GLU A 389 -3.16 32.34 36.25
N ALA A 390 -3.71 31.91 35.12
CA ALA A 390 -4.00 32.78 34.00
C ALA A 390 -5.36 32.42 33.36
N LYS A 391 -6.27 33.38 33.48
CA LYS A 391 -7.62 33.48 32.90
C LYS A 391 -7.82 32.68 31.60
N LYS A 392 -8.77 31.74 31.64
CA LYS A 392 -9.49 31.27 30.44
C LYS A 392 -10.17 32.47 29.79
N THR A 393 -9.67 32.87 28.63
CA THR A 393 -10.44 33.67 27.68
C THR A 393 -11.17 32.68 26.79
N GLU A 394 -12.48 32.55 27.00
CA GLU A 394 -13.38 31.80 26.13
C GLU A 394 -13.35 32.38 24.72
N LYS A 395 -12.88 31.59 23.76
CA LYS A 395 -13.30 31.71 22.36
C LYS A 395 -14.09 30.46 22.01
N SER A 396 -15.35 30.71 21.69
CA SER A 396 -16.42 29.80 21.28
C SER A 396 -15.95 28.76 20.27
N ASN A 397 -16.00 27.48 20.67
CA ASN A 397 -15.96 26.33 19.78
C ASN A 397 -17.28 25.56 19.97
N THR A 398 -18.15 25.63 18.96
CA THR A 398 -19.49 25.01 18.89
C THR A 398 -19.45 23.47 18.71
N ALA A 399 -18.48 22.79 19.32
CA ALA A 399 -18.27 21.34 19.16
C ALA A 399 -18.43 20.56 20.48
N THR A 400 -18.90 21.19 21.55
CA THR A 400 -19.13 20.53 22.82
C THR A 400 -20.59 20.74 23.21
N THR A 401 -21.27 19.64 23.57
CA THR A 401 -22.66 19.54 24.07
C THR A 401 -23.74 19.19 23.04
N MET A 402 -23.65 18.01 22.40
CA MET A 402 -24.86 17.26 22.03
C MET A 402 -24.92 16.01 22.94
N THR A 403 -25.98 15.92 23.72
CA THR A 403 -26.19 14.86 24.70
C THR A 403 -26.60 13.54 24.01
N ASN A 404 -25.94 12.45 24.40
CA ASN A 404 -26.20 11.04 24.07
C ASN A 404 -27.69 10.64 23.79
N PRO A 405 -28.73 11.14 24.49
CA PRO A 405 -30.14 10.83 24.21
C PRO A 405 -30.66 11.11 22.78
N ASP A 406 -30.21 12.17 22.10
CA ASP A 406 -30.89 12.62 20.85
C ASP A 406 -30.65 11.66 19.67
N ILE A 407 -29.44 11.13 19.54
CA ILE A 407 -29.09 10.19 18.46
C ILE A 407 -29.71 8.81 18.68
N VAL A 408 -29.86 8.40 19.94
CA VAL A 408 -30.52 7.14 20.30
C VAL A 408 -32.02 7.20 19.99
N ALA A 409 -32.62 8.39 20.03
CA ALA A 409 -34.02 8.60 19.63
C ALA A 409 -34.21 8.63 18.11
N ILE A 410 -33.23 9.12 17.35
CA ILE A 410 -33.31 9.24 15.87
C ILE A 410 -33.03 7.91 15.17
N PHE A 411 -32.06 7.13 15.65
CA PHE A 411 -31.62 5.90 14.99
C PHE A 411 -31.73 4.67 15.91
N SER A 412 -32.30 3.60 15.37
CA SER A 412 -32.27 2.29 16.02
C SER A 412 -30.83 1.78 16.17
N ARG A 413 -30.61 0.76 17.02
CA ARG A 413 -29.27 0.16 17.20
C ARG A 413 -28.75 -0.46 15.89
N GLU A 414 -29.63 -1.11 15.15
CA GLU A 414 -29.33 -1.71 13.85
C GLU A 414 -28.98 -0.63 12.83
N GLU A 415 -29.75 0.46 12.77
CA GLU A 415 -29.50 1.58 11.88
C GLU A 415 -28.18 2.29 12.18
N ARG A 416 -27.84 2.48 13.46
CA ARG A 416 -26.53 3.03 13.86
C ARG A 416 -25.38 2.15 13.40
N THR A 417 -25.53 0.83 13.49
CA THR A 417 -24.51 -0.13 13.09
C THR A 417 -24.36 -0.15 11.57
N LEU A 418 -25.48 -0.15 10.86
CA LEU A 418 -25.53 -0.05 9.40
C LEU A 418 -24.91 1.26 8.91
N PHE A 419 -25.23 2.39 9.56
CA PHE A 419 -24.68 3.70 9.20
C PHE A 419 -23.16 3.72 9.34
N ILE A 420 -22.61 3.20 10.46
CA ILE A 420 -21.16 3.09 10.67
C ILE A 420 -20.55 2.22 9.57
N HIS A 421 -21.09 1.02 9.35
CA HIS A 421 -20.55 0.09 8.35
C HIS A 421 -20.52 0.71 6.96
N LYS A 422 -21.63 1.30 6.50
CA LYS A 422 -21.70 1.96 5.19
C LYS A 422 -20.77 3.17 5.09
N SER A 423 -20.63 3.95 6.17
CA SER A 423 -19.67 5.06 6.22
C SER A 423 -18.22 4.58 6.07
N MET A 424 -17.85 3.47 6.71
CA MET A 424 -16.52 2.87 6.57
C MET A 424 -16.28 2.32 5.17
N HIS A 425 -17.29 1.72 4.56
CA HIS A 425 -17.23 1.21 3.18
C HIS A 425 -17.04 2.35 2.17
N VAL A 426 -17.83 3.42 2.28
CA VAL A 426 -17.69 4.59 1.40
C VAL A 426 -16.32 5.25 1.53
N LEU A 427 -15.79 5.37 2.76
CA LEU A 427 -14.43 5.91 2.96
C LEU A 427 -13.37 5.02 2.33
N PHE A 428 -13.52 3.70 2.39
CA PHE A 428 -12.64 2.75 1.71
C PHE A 428 -12.64 2.96 0.20
N ILE A 429 -13.82 3.01 -0.43
CA ILE A 429 -13.95 3.23 -1.88
C ILE A 429 -13.37 4.60 -2.27
N THR A 430 -13.68 5.64 -1.48
CA THR A 430 -13.16 7.00 -1.71
C THR A 430 -11.62 7.03 -1.64
N GLU A 431 -11.01 6.34 -0.67
CA GLU A 431 -9.55 6.22 -0.58
C GLU A 431 -8.99 5.57 -1.84
N TYR A 432 -9.60 4.46 -2.27
CA TYR A 432 -9.14 3.73 -3.43
C TYR A 432 -9.18 4.61 -4.69
N VAL A 433 -10.32 5.24 -4.96
CA VAL A 433 -10.51 6.06 -6.17
C VAL A 433 -9.60 7.30 -6.16
N ILE A 434 -9.45 8.00 -5.02
CA ILE A 434 -8.58 9.19 -5.00
C ILE A 434 -7.10 8.84 -5.19
N LEU A 435 -6.65 7.69 -4.67
CA LEU A 435 -5.29 7.21 -4.89
C LEU A 435 -5.07 6.78 -6.34
N PHE A 436 -6.05 6.08 -6.91
CA PHE A 436 -6.05 5.62 -8.29
C PHE A 436 -5.87 6.80 -9.26
N GLU A 437 -6.77 7.78 -9.18
CA GLU A 437 -6.74 8.97 -10.03
C GLU A 437 -5.43 9.77 -9.83
N TYR A 438 -4.94 9.85 -8.58
CA TYR A 438 -3.66 10.51 -8.31
C TYR A 438 -2.48 9.83 -9.02
N ILE A 439 -2.45 8.49 -9.06
CA ILE A 439 -1.38 7.73 -9.73
C ILE A 439 -1.45 7.89 -11.24
N GLU A 440 -2.64 7.86 -11.84
CA GLU A 440 -2.82 8.04 -13.28
C GLU A 440 -2.39 9.44 -13.76
N VAL A 441 -2.50 10.46 -12.91
CA VAL A 441 -1.94 11.79 -13.21
C VAL A 441 -0.42 11.83 -12.97
N MET A 442 0.06 11.38 -11.81
CA MET A 442 1.45 11.62 -11.40
C MET A 442 2.46 10.73 -12.12
N MET A 443 2.17 9.44 -12.31
CA MET A 443 3.15 8.49 -12.84
C MET A 443 3.57 8.78 -14.30
N PRO A 444 2.68 9.23 -15.20
CA PRO A 444 3.10 9.64 -16.54
C PRO A 444 4.01 10.87 -16.53
N LEU A 445 3.75 11.83 -15.63
CA LEU A 445 4.62 13.01 -15.43
C LEU A 445 6.00 12.60 -14.92
N VAL A 446 6.03 11.69 -13.94
CA VAL A 446 7.26 11.10 -13.39
C VAL A 446 8.08 10.42 -14.49
N TYR A 447 7.43 9.61 -15.32
CA TYR A 447 8.09 8.93 -16.43
C TYR A 447 8.62 9.91 -17.49
N CYS A 448 7.83 10.92 -17.85
CA CYS A 448 8.25 11.97 -18.78
C CYS A 448 9.47 12.74 -18.26
N LEU A 449 9.47 13.12 -16.98
CA LEU A 449 10.57 13.84 -16.36
C LEU A 449 11.86 13.01 -16.36
N PHE A 450 11.77 11.73 -15.97
CA PHE A 450 12.89 10.80 -16.06
C PHE A 450 13.43 10.70 -17.49
N ARG A 451 12.53 10.59 -18.48
CA ARG A 451 12.91 10.45 -19.88
C ARG A 451 13.65 11.67 -20.43
N VAL A 452 13.13 12.85 -20.15
CA VAL A 452 13.74 14.12 -20.57
C VAL A 452 15.11 14.28 -19.90
N ALA A 453 15.22 13.97 -18.61
CA ALA A 453 16.52 13.98 -17.92
C ALA A 453 17.52 13.01 -18.56
N LEU A 454 17.09 11.76 -18.83
CA LEU A 454 17.91 10.74 -19.46
C LEU A 454 18.38 11.16 -20.87
N PHE A 455 17.56 11.86 -21.64
CA PHE A 455 17.94 12.36 -22.97
C PHE A 455 19.15 13.30 -22.96
N HIS A 456 19.39 14.01 -21.86
CA HIS A 456 20.54 14.89 -21.69
C HIS A 456 21.76 14.20 -21.06
N LEU A 457 21.64 12.94 -20.65
CA LEU A 457 22.75 12.15 -20.11
C LEU A 457 23.51 11.40 -21.21
N PRO A 458 24.83 11.19 -21.05
CA PRO A 458 25.66 10.53 -22.07
C PRO A 458 25.23 9.08 -22.33
N ASN A 459 24.69 8.41 -21.31
CA ASN A 459 24.29 6.99 -21.38
C ASN A 459 23.05 6.74 -22.25
N ARG A 460 22.37 7.79 -22.75
CA ARG A 460 21.17 7.65 -23.61
C ARG A 460 21.39 6.73 -24.81
N ILE A 461 22.61 6.66 -25.34
CA ILE A 461 22.95 5.85 -26.52
C ILE A 461 22.80 4.35 -26.27
N TYR A 462 22.79 3.91 -25.02
CA TYR A 462 22.67 2.50 -24.63
C TYR A 462 21.23 2.09 -24.32
N PHE A 463 20.27 3.02 -24.38
CA PHE A 463 18.85 2.74 -24.19
C PHE A 463 18.18 2.55 -25.54
N SER A 464 17.58 1.39 -25.78
CA SER A 464 16.92 1.07 -27.06
C SER A 464 15.80 2.05 -27.42
N THR A 465 15.14 2.64 -26.43
CA THR A 465 14.07 3.65 -26.60
C THR A 465 14.57 5.08 -26.82
N MET A 466 15.88 5.33 -26.69
CA MET A 466 16.52 6.65 -26.83
C MET A 466 17.58 6.71 -27.92
N ALA A 467 18.18 5.59 -28.28
CA ALA A 467 19.22 5.51 -29.29
C ALA A 467 18.71 6.08 -30.62
N GLY A 468 19.36 7.14 -31.12
CA GLY A 468 18.98 7.81 -32.37
C GLY A 468 17.73 8.70 -32.30
N LEU A 469 17.14 8.90 -31.12
CA LEU A 469 15.97 9.77 -30.96
C LEU A 469 16.36 11.25 -31.17
N SER A 470 15.67 11.93 -32.06
CA SER A 470 15.85 13.38 -32.27
C SER A 470 15.11 14.22 -31.23
N SER A 471 15.53 15.47 -31.03
CA SER A 471 14.86 16.40 -30.10
C SER A 471 13.40 16.67 -30.45
N SER A 472 13.04 16.69 -31.75
CA SER A 472 11.66 16.88 -32.19
C SER A 472 10.78 15.66 -31.91
N GLN A 473 11.32 14.44 -32.09
CA GLN A 473 10.61 13.20 -31.75
C GLN A 473 10.44 13.05 -30.23
N LEU A 474 11.45 13.43 -29.44
CA LEU A 474 11.31 13.49 -27.99
C LEU A 474 10.19 14.46 -27.61
N LEU A 475 10.23 15.70 -28.12
CA LEU A 475 9.21 16.70 -27.82
C LEU A 475 7.82 16.21 -28.21
N SER A 476 7.64 15.66 -29.41
CA SER A 476 6.35 15.14 -29.88
C SER A 476 5.83 14.02 -28.98
N SER A 477 6.65 13.02 -28.64
CA SER A 477 6.24 11.89 -27.79
C SER A 477 5.97 12.32 -26.35
N THR A 478 6.75 13.27 -25.81
CA THR A 478 6.50 13.88 -24.50
C THR A 478 5.19 14.65 -24.50
N LEU A 479 4.90 15.46 -25.53
CA LEU A 479 3.64 16.20 -25.64
C LEU A 479 2.43 15.27 -25.70
N THR A 480 2.52 14.12 -26.38
CA THR A 480 1.45 13.11 -26.38
C THR A 480 1.12 12.61 -24.97
N VAL A 481 2.15 12.27 -24.17
CA VAL A 481 1.93 11.82 -22.79
C VAL A 481 1.51 12.94 -21.87
N LEU A 482 1.98 14.17 -22.08
CA LEU A 482 1.50 15.33 -21.33
C LEU A 482 0.04 15.65 -21.65
N ALA A 483 -0.39 15.48 -22.90
CA ALA A 483 -1.80 15.60 -23.29
C ALA A 483 -2.64 14.53 -22.59
N TYR A 484 -2.21 13.27 -22.60
CA TYR A 484 -2.84 12.20 -21.83
C TYR A 484 -2.93 12.53 -20.34
N SER A 485 -1.82 12.90 -19.70
CA SER A 485 -1.79 13.29 -18.28
C SER A 485 -2.68 14.50 -17.97
N SER A 486 -2.85 15.43 -18.91
CA SER A 486 -3.76 16.57 -18.75
C SER A 486 -5.23 16.14 -18.73
N LEU A 487 -5.60 15.12 -19.53
CA LEU A 487 -6.95 14.54 -19.49
C LEU A 487 -7.17 13.79 -18.19
N GLU A 488 -6.20 13.00 -17.73
CA GLU A 488 -6.28 12.36 -16.42
C GLU A 488 -6.38 13.39 -15.29
N PHE A 489 -5.70 14.54 -15.41
CA PHE A 489 -5.83 15.61 -14.43
C PHE A 489 -7.25 16.20 -14.41
N VAL A 490 -7.90 16.32 -15.57
CA VAL A 490 -9.31 16.74 -15.64
C VAL A 490 -10.21 15.69 -15.00
N SER A 491 -10.02 14.39 -15.28
CA SER A 491 -10.73 13.29 -14.61
C SER A 491 -10.56 13.35 -13.09
N PHE A 492 -9.34 13.50 -12.59
CA PHE A 492 -9.04 13.67 -11.17
C PHE A 492 -9.77 14.87 -10.55
N VAL A 493 -9.78 16.03 -11.23
CA VAL A 493 -10.49 17.22 -10.74
C VAL A 493 -11.99 16.99 -10.70
N ILE A 494 -12.57 16.34 -11.71
CA ILE A 494 -13.99 15.97 -11.73
C ILE A 494 -14.29 14.98 -10.59
N ALA A 495 -13.46 13.95 -10.40
CA ALA A 495 -13.57 12.97 -9.33
C ALA A 495 -13.62 13.66 -7.96
N VAL A 496 -12.66 14.56 -7.71
CA VAL A 496 -12.58 15.34 -6.47
C VAL A 496 -13.81 16.22 -6.29
N ALA A 497 -14.29 16.88 -7.35
CA ALA A 497 -15.47 17.74 -7.28
C ALA A 497 -16.75 16.95 -6.96
N VAL A 498 -16.98 15.83 -7.67
CA VAL A 498 -18.12 14.92 -7.48
C VAL A 498 -18.08 14.33 -6.07
N MET A 499 -16.95 13.75 -5.67
CA MET A 499 -16.77 13.16 -4.34
C MET A 499 -16.91 14.21 -3.24
N LYS A 500 -16.33 15.41 -3.39
CA LYS A 500 -16.49 16.49 -2.39
C LYS A 500 -17.94 16.93 -2.25
N GLY A 501 -18.66 17.07 -3.37
CA GLY A 501 -20.07 17.42 -3.38
C GLY A 501 -20.95 16.35 -2.73
N ALA A 502 -20.62 15.08 -2.95
CA ALA A 502 -21.43 13.95 -2.50
C ALA A 502 -21.09 13.48 -1.06
N LEU A 503 -19.83 13.60 -0.63
CA LEU A 503 -19.34 13.15 0.69
C LEU A 503 -19.39 14.24 1.76
N GLY A 504 -19.42 15.51 1.37
CA GLY A 504 -19.39 16.64 2.31
C GLY A 504 -18.05 16.86 3.02
N PHE A 505 -16.99 16.13 2.65
CA PHE A 505 -15.61 16.40 3.06
C PHE A 505 -14.68 16.41 1.84
N ASN A 506 -13.50 17.01 1.97
CA ASN A 506 -12.55 17.13 0.86
C ASN A 506 -11.72 15.83 0.69
N PRO A 507 -11.90 15.06 -0.40
CA PRO A 507 -11.18 13.79 -0.64
C PRO A 507 -9.66 13.98 -0.72
N LEU A 508 -9.19 15.18 -1.10
CA LEU A 508 -7.77 15.48 -1.12
C LEU A 508 -7.13 15.41 0.28
N ARG A 509 -7.90 15.61 1.36
CA ARG A 509 -7.40 15.40 2.73
C ARG A 509 -7.16 13.92 3.02
N GLN A 510 -7.96 13.04 2.42
CA GLN A 510 -7.79 11.59 2.52
C GLN A 510 -6.58 11.13 1.68
N LEU A 511 -6.38 11.70 0.49
CA LEU A 511 -5.15 11.51 -0.28
C LEU A 511 -3.92 11.87 0.55
N ALA A 512 -3.87 13.10 1.09
CA ALA A 512 -2.75 13.52 1.93
C ALA A 512 -2.59 12.65 3.19
N PHE A 513 -3.69 12.21 3.81
CA PHE A 513 -3.64 11.29 4.94
C PHE A 513 -2.89 10.00 4.59
N VAL A 514 -3.18 9.39 3.43
CA VAL A 514 -2.49 8.17 3.00
C VAL A 514 -1.03 8.46 2.65
N LEU A 515 -0.76 9.50 1.84
CA LEU A 515 0.60 9.84 1.41
C LEU A 515 1.52 10.18 2.61
N ASP A 516 0.99 10.82 3.65
CA ASP A 516 1.75 11.21 4.85
C ASP A 516 1.91 10.03 5.82
N THR A 517 0.82 9.34 6.15
CA THR A 517 0.86 8.27 7.16
C THR A 517 1.49 6.98 6.66
N GLN A 518 1.50 6.75 5.34
CA GLN A 518 2.08 5.57 4.71
C GLN A 518 3.27 5.92 3.83
N ALA A 519 3.87 7.10 4.01
CA ALA A 519 4.97 7.63 3.19
C ALA A 519 6.09 6.59 2.97
N GLY A 520 6.58 5.95 4.04
CA GLY A 520 7.65 4.95 3.95
C GLY A 520 7.27 3.73 3.10
N ARG A 521 6.02 3.28 3.15
CA ARG A 521 5.54 2.12 2.37
C ARG A 521 5.38 2.46 0.90
N ILE A 522 4.91 3.67 0.63
CA ILE A 522 4.73 4.21 -0.72
C ILE A 522 6.09 4.43 -1.37
N GLN A 523 7.03 5.08 -0.67
CA GLN A 523 8.37 5.35 -1.19
C GLN A 523 9.11 4.08 -1.57
N THR A 524 9.11 3.05 -0.71
CA THR A 524 9.80 1.79 -1.00
C THR A 524 9.28 1.15 -2.30
N LYS A 525 7.95 1.13 -2.50
CA LYS A 525 7.35 0.60 -3.74
C LYS A 525 7.72 1.44 -4.95
N LEU A 526 7.57 2.76 -4.87
CA LEU A 526 7.88 3.67 -5.97
C LEU A 526 9.36 3.58 -6.39
N ILE A 527 10.27 3.45 -5.42
CA ILE A 527 11.71 3.25 -5.68
C ILE A 527 11.93 1.92 -6.42
N VAL A 528 11.42 0.81 -5.90
CA VAL A 528 11.58 -0.52 -6.53
C VAL A 528 11.03 -0.52 -7.96
N ILE A 529 9.79 -0.04 -8.14
CA ILE A 529 9.12 -0.05 -9.44
C ILE A 529 9.87 0.86 -10.41
N LEU A 530 10.16 2.11 -10.05
CA LEU A 530 10.75 3.06 -10.98
C LEU A 530 12.20 2.68 -11.33
N LEU A 531 13.00 2.22 -10.36
CA LEU A 531 14.35 1.71 -10.64
C LEU A 531 14.33 0.56 -11.63
N TYR A 532 13.38 -0.38 -11.46
CA TYR A 532 13.21 -1.51 -12.36
C TYR A 532 12.71 -1.10 -13.74
N VAL A 533 11.60 -0.36 -13.84
CA VAL A 533 11.01 0.00 -15.13
C VAL A 533 11.96 0.84 -15.96
N THR A 534 12.65 1.79 -15.34
CA THR A 534 13.56 2.69 -16.05
C THR A 534 14.84 2.02 -16.53
N GLN A 535 15.27 0.91 -15.92
CA GLN A 535 16.49 0.21 -16.36
C GLN A 535 16.22 -0.81 -17.47
N MET A 536 14.99 -1.33 -17.61
CA MET A 536 14.68 -2.40 -18.58
C MET A 536 15.18 -2.17 -20.01
N PRO A 537 15.12 -0.96 -20.59
CA PRO A 537 15.58 -0.74 -21.97
C PRO A 537 17.11 -0.61 -22.13
N LEU A 538 17.88 -0.72 -21.03
CA LEU A 538 19.34 -0.61 -21.06
C LEU A 538 19.98 -1.86 -21.68
N ALA A 539 20.80 -1.67 -22.72
CA ALA A 539 21.47 -2.75 -23.44
C ALA A 539 22.30 -3.66 -22.51
N HIS A 540 23.03 -3.09 -21.55
CA HIS A 540 23.91 -3.84 -20.62
C HIS A 540 23.18 -4.88 -19.75
N LEU A 541 21.85 -4.80 -19.64
CA LEU A 541 21.05 -5.79 -18.91
C LEU A 541 20.68 -7.03 -19.73
N GLY A 542 20.95 -7.01 -21.04
CA GLY A 542 20.68 -8.13 -21.96
C GLY A 542 19.19 -8.49 -22.10
N ALA A 543 18.29 -7.57 -21.77
CA ALA A 543 16.84 -7.77 -21.85
C ALA A 543 16.33 -7.57 -23.29
N ASP A 544 16.53 -8.58 -24.13
CA ASP A 544 15.94 -8.63 -25.48
C ASP A 544 14.89 -9.74 -25.56
N PHE A 545 13.61 -9.35 -25.53
CA PHE A 545 12.47 -10.26 -25.57
C PHE A 545 12.19 -10.83 -26.97
N SER A 546 12.93 -10.42 -28.01
CA SER A 546 12.85 -11.05 -29.34
C SER A 546 13.71 -12.31 -29.46
N PHE A 547 14.53 -12.63 -28.45
CA PHE A 547 15.46 -13.76 -28.45
C PHE A 547 16.53 -13.71 -29.57
N LYS A 548 16.80 -12.52 -30.16
CA LYS A 548 17.73 -12.37 -31.29
C LYS A 548 19.13 -11.88 -30.91
N PHE A 549 19.36 -11.54 -29.63
CA PHE A 549 20.66 -11.24 -28.99
C PHE A 549 21.80 -10.91 -29.97
N ALA A 550 21.83 -9.66 -30.46
CA ALA A 550 22.73 -9.22 -31.54
C ALA A 550 24.24 -9.37 -31.23
N TRP A 551 24.59 -9.48 -29.94
CA TRP A 551 25.96 -9.63 -29.45
C TRP A 551 26.43 -11.09 -29.39
N ILE A 552 25.58 -12.08 -29.67
CA ILE A 552 25.97 -13.49 -29.74
C ILE A 552 26.48 -13.82 -31.15
N PRO A 553 27.72 -14.33 -31.31
CA PRO A 553 28.24 -14.76 -32.60
C PRO A 553 27.33 -15.83 -33.26
N GLY A 554 26.96 -15.61 -34.53
CA GLY A 554 26.09 -16.52 -35.29
C GLY A 554 24.61 -16.10 -35.37
N ASN A 555 24.16 -15.14 -34.56
CA ASN A 555 22.79 -14.58 -34.61
C ASN A 555 22.65 -13.34 -35.51
N GLN A 556 23.76 -12.83 -36.06
CA GLN A 556 23.71 -11.73 -37.03
C GLN A 556 23.11 -12.26 -38.33
N THR A 557 21.80 -12.07 -38.52
CA THR A 557 21.18 -12.23 -39.84
C THR A 557 21.87 -11.29 -40.81
N THR A 558 22.51 -11.86 -41.81
CA THR A 558 22.96 -11.18 -43.02
C THR A 558 21.75 -10.53 -43.69
N ASN A 559 21.43 -9.30 -43.29
CA ASN A 559 20.57 -8.43 -44.08
C ASN A 559 21.49 -7.68 -45.04
N SER A 560 21.85 -8.35 -46.12
CA SER A 560 22.31 -7.73 -47.38
C SER A 560 21.11 -7.19 -48.15
#